data_AF-A0AAX3NDD2-F1
#
_entry.id   AF-A0AAX3NDD2-F1
#
_cell.length_a   1.000
_cell.length_b   1.000
_cell.length_c   1.000
_cell.angle_alpha   90.00
_cell.angle_beta   90.00
_cell.angle_gamma   90.00
#
_symmetry.space_group_name_H-M   'P 1'
#
loop_
_entity.id
_entity.type
_entity.pdbx_description
1 polymer ?
#
loop_
_entity_poly.entity_id
_entity_poly.type
_entity_poly.pdbx_seq_one_letter_code
_entity_poly.pdbx_strand_id
1 'polypeptide(L)'
;MTPDKKRKLRNIAILSLLGLIGGTFAFTAFNQQALNDRENNIQVEVGGRVHDYYNRDTENKDVFVENYGEQPIMARIRLSEYLETQQTGAAAPTPLVAGTEREQFNTWTPYIPSATAIGMRTGTGAAFNRYSNLSFGWSREGQSAPWYLPTFNHNNLDLSTAAAGHARDLAGGSEELTHPGDGTDAYWTEGLTYTNGENGTTWHGAPDGATRTTAQNLQQERAPITMAQWFDLPNNQKIGDFWVIDHHTGWAYWASMLEPEAATSYLLDAAELTNAIQETVFNGTYYYGIHVDSQLLSPDNSEDFINDGESHDPNLDYFLEGIKNNAVDEEWGNPAYDEDSAPSAFNFHLMNPGRIFTMAGEQYRYLENMGGGNHMIIRNDAIRNSSWNAQEGVLTSWYGQLDPAVQAMVQPVANTFTTGEVADASVTFTGGNRWLPTNLEGAVAADLTQVVPGGTARAFALSLADVTRLSGPGLGFPNPAQRGSEALGWWWLRTPAPEAALAWFVGDNHVNPGQLSGGNYRGNSFPQGGARPALIINQAN
;
A
#
# COMPACT_ATOMS: atom_id res chain seq x y z
N MET A 1 21.94 -2.56 42.42
CA MET A 1 20.64 -2.31 41.77
C MET A 1 19.62 -1.85 42.80
N THR A 2 18.95 -0.71 42.64
CA THR A 2 19.55 0.54 42.11
C THR A 2 18.87 1.77 42.73
N PRO A 3 19.31 2.22 43.91
CA PRO A 3 19.58 3.64 44.05
C PRO A 3 20.49 4.09 42.89
N ASP A 4 19.96 4.76 41.87
CA ASP A 4 20.79 5.51 40.89
C ASP A 4 20.08 6.67 40.16
N LYS A 5 19.12 7.34 40.82
CA LYS A 5 18.75 8.74 40.44
C LYS A 5 19.88 9.73 40.83
N LYS A 6 21.16 9.33 40.68
CA LYS A 6 22.38 9.96 41.23
C LYS A 6 23.69 9.58 40.49
N ARG A 7 23.89 9.98 39.23
CA ARG A 7 25.22 10.11 38.59
C ARG A 7 25.11 10.88 37.27
N LYS A 8 25.91 11.89 36.92
CA LYS A 8 27.01 12.59 37.62
C LYS A 8 26.88 14.11 37.40
N LEU A 9 26.73 14.90 38.47
CA LEU A 9 27.07 16.33 38.47
C LEU A 9 28.06 16.58 39.61
N ARG A 10 29.36 16.59 39.29
CA ARG A 10 30.45 17.04 40.16
C ARG A 10 31.79 17.07 39.41
N ASN A 11 32.29 18.29 39.16
CA ASN A 11 33.61 18.81 39.57
C ASN A 11 33.74 20.24 38.99
N ILE A 12 33.92 21.30 39.81
CA ILE A 12 35.23 21.89 40.25
C ILE A 12 35.97 22.55 39.07
N ALA A 13 36.45 23.81 39.08
CA ALA A 13 36.30 25.02 39.94
C ALA A 13 36.83 26.25 39.12
N ILE A 14 37.10 27.50 39.56
CA ILE A 14 37.22 28.16 40.89
C ILE A 14 36.96 29.70 40.77
N LEU A 15 37.27 30.50 41.80
CA LEU A 15 37.09 31.97 41.89
C LEU A 15 38.17 32.82 41.17
N SER A 16 37.85 34.07 40.83
CA SER A 16 38.72 35.26 41.06
C SER A 16 37.95 36.58 41.07
N LEU A 17 38.59 37.69 41.46
CA LEU A 17 37.93 38.89 42.01
C LEU A 17 38.43 40.23 41.40
N LEU A 18 37.58 41.27 41.46
CA LEU A 18 37.86 42.74 41.43
C LEU A 18 38.39 43.42 40.13
N GLY A 19 37.91 44.66 39.86
CA GLY A 19 38.63 45.61 38.97
C GLY A 19 37.85 46.73 38.24
N LEU A 20 37.39 47.77 38.96
CA LEU A 20 36.89 49.10 38.53
C LEU A 20 36.69 49.49 37.01
N ILE A 21 35.47 50.03 36.74
CA ILE A 21 35.12 51.26 35.97
C ILE A 21 35.78 51.52 34.59
N GLY A 22 34.99 51.60 33.50
CA GLY A 22 35.56 51.99 32.19
C GLY A 22 34.69 52.32 30.95
N GLY A 23 33.40 52.68 31.07
CA GLY A 23 32.65 53.34 29.96
C GLY A 23 32.17 52.49 28.77
N THR A 24 31.29 53.09 27.95
CA THR A 24 30.65 52.59 26.70
C THR A 24 29.86 51.27 26.76
N PHE A 25 28.65 51.27 26.18
CA PHE A 25 27.86 50.05 25.96
C PHE A 25 28.48 49.22 24.82
N ALA A 26 29.33 48.26 25.18
CA ALA A 26 29.77 47.19 24.28
C ALA A 26 29.21 45.85 24.78
N PHE A 27 28.28 45.26 24.03
CA PHE A 27 27.80 43.90 24.29
C PHE A 27 28.89 42.91 23.87
N THR A 28 29.64 42.37 24.85
CA THR A 28 30.70 41.38 24.64
C THR A 28 30.25 40.02 25.16
N ALA A 29 29.74 39.18 24.27
CA ALA A 29 29.29 37.84 24.62
C ALA A 29 30.47 36.85 24.70
N PHE A 30 30.86 36.48 25.91
CA PHE A 30 31.78 35.38 26.17
C PHE A 30 30.97 34.12 26.53
N ASN A 31 31.41 32.95 26.04
CA ASN A 31 30.62 31.70 26.01
C ASN A 31 29.26 31.83 25.29
N GLN A 32 29.27 32.30 24.04
CA GLN A 32 28.27 31.83 23.08
C GLN A 32 28.63 30.39 22.69
N GLN A 33 27.74 29.45 23.01
CA GLN A 33 27.76 28.09 22.48
C GLN A 33 26.40 27.88 21.81
N ALA A 34 26.42 27.66 20.49
CA ALA A 34 25.23 27.29 19.73
C ALA A 34 25.24 25.76 19.55
N LEU A 35 24.31 25.09 20.22
CA LEU A 35 23.94 23.72 19.87
C LEU A 35 22.74 23.82 18.94
N ASN A 36 22.93 23.52 17.65
CA ASN A 36 21.81 23.22 16.76
C ASN A 36 21.33 21.80 17.09
N ASP A 37 20.66 21.66 18.23
CA ASP A 37 19.96 20.42 18.54
C ASP A 37 18.66 20.35 17.72
N ARG A 38 18.33 19.14 17.29
CA ARG A 38 17.02 18.79 16.74
C ARG A 38 16.53 17.58 17.50
N GLU A 39 16.00 17.82 18.69
CA GLU A 39 15.03 16.93 19.32
C GLU A 39 13.71 17.01 18.54
N ASN A 40 13.76 16.57 17.28
CA ASN A 40 12.59 16.33 16.47
C ASN A 40 11.91 15.07 17.00
N ASN A 41 10.77 15.21 17.66
CA ASN A 41 9.76 14.15 17.62
C ASN A 41 9.30 14.03 16.16
N ILE A 42 9.96 13.16 15.39
CA ILE A 42 9.37 12.63 14.17
C ILE A 42 8.33 11.60 14.64
N GLN A 43 7.11 12.08 14.90
CA GLN A 43 5.95 11.19 14.88
C GLN A 43 5.71 10.85 13.42
N VAL A 44 6.33 9.76 12.97
CA VAL A 44 6.00 9.14 11.68
C VAL A 44 4.55 8.70 11.79
N GLU A 45 3.64 9.34 11.04
CA GLU A 45 2.21 9.00 11.10
C GLU A 45 1.97 7.69 10.37
N VAL A 46 2.17 6.57 11.06
CA VAL A 46 1.58 5.28 10.69
C VAL A 46 0.10 5.35 11.08
N GLY A 47 -0.80 5.20 10.09
CA GLY A 47 -2.23 5.33 10.32
C GLY A 47 -3.06 4.92 9.11
N GLY A 48 -4.10 4.13 9.36
CA GLY A 48 -5.07 3.73 8.35
C GLY A 48 -6.47 3.63 8.93
N ARG A 49 -7.47 3.48 8.07
CA ARG A 49 -8.89 3.54 8.44
C ARG A 49 -9.66 2.47 7.68
N VAL A 50 -10.52 1.71 8.37
CA VAL A 50 -11.53 0.87 7.72
C VAL A 50 -12.67 1.76 7.23
N HIS A 51 -13.06 1.59 5.97
CA HIS A 51 -14.27 2.17 5.39
C HIS A 51 -15.38 1.13 5.44
N ASP A 52 -16.57 1.56 5.87
CA ASP A 52 -17.78 0.75 5.95
C ASP A 52 -18.93 1.55 5.33
N TYR A 53 -19.20 1.29 4.05
CA TYR A 53 -20.31 1.92 3.33
C TYR A 53 -21.42 0.89 3.18
N TYR A 54 -22.51 1.09 3.93
CA TYR A 54 -23.62 0.13 3.99
C TYR A 54 -24.94 0.79 3.61
N ASN A 55 -25.72 0.15 2.74
CA ASN A 55 -27.10 0.54 2.48
C ASN A 55 -28.04 -0.67 2.53
N ARG A 56 -28.80 -0.77 3.62
CA ARG A 56 -29.77 -1.86 3.87
C ARG A 56 -30.89 -1.95 2.83
N ASP A 57 -31.19 -0.87 2.12
CA ASP A 57 -32.33 -0.77 1.21
C ASP A 57 -31.94 -1.24 -0.22
N THR A 58 -30.63 -1.34 -0.50
CA THR A 58 -30.04 -1.94 -1.72
C THR A 58 -29.15 -3.17 -1.46
N GLU A 59 -28.96 -3.55 -0.19
CA GLU A 59 -28.06 -4.61 0.30
C GLU A 59 -26.56 -4.43 -0.07
N ASN A 60 -26.18 -3.18 -0.43
CA ASN A 60 -24.80 -2.77 -0.72
C ASN A 60 -23.95 -2.75 0.57
N LYS A 61 -22.72 -3.27 0.51
CA LYS A 61 -21.83 -3.36 1.68
C LYS A 61 -20.37 -3.33 1.25
N ASP A 62 -19.82 -2.14 1.08
CA ASP A 62 -18.42 -1.94 0.72
C ASP A 62 -17.54 -1.95 1.98
N VAL A 63 -16.54 -2.82 2.03
CA VAL A 63 -15.57 -2.90 3.12
C VAL A 63 -14.15 -2.92 2.58
N PHE A 64 -13.34 -1.91 2.95
CA PHE A 64 -11.94 -1.76 2.51
C PHE A 64 -11.12 -0.97 3.54
N VAL A 65 -9.80 -0.88 3.33
CA VAL A 65 -8.87 -0.10 4.18
C VAL A 65 -8.21 1.00 3.37
N GLU A 66 -8.17 2.21 3.92
CA GLU A 66 -7.30 3.31 3.50
C GLU A 66 -6.04 3.36 4.37
N ASN A 67 -4.88 3.62 3.77
CA ASN A 67 -3.71 4.13 4.45
C ASN A 67 -3.66 5.65 4.27
N TYR A 68 -3.84 6.40 5.36
CA TYR A 68 -3.80 7.86 5.34
C TYR A 68 -2.46 8.42 5.83
N GLY A 69 -1.55 7.53 6.26
CA GLY A 69 -0.28 7.84 6.90
C GLY A 69 0.89 7.99 5.92
N GLU A 70 2.04 8.41 6.45
CA GLU A 70 3.26 8.69 5.69
C GLU A 70 4.09 7.43 5.33
N GLN A 71 3.71 6.23 5.79
CA GLN A 71 4.46 4.97 5.59
C GLN A 71 3.54 3.82 5.14
N PRO A 72 4.07 2.80 4.41
CA PRO A 72 3.31 1.60 4.08
C PRO A 72 2.82 0.84 5.31
N ILE A 73 1.64 0.22 5.21
CA ILE A 73 1.05 -0.61 6.27
C ILE A 73 0.70 -2.02 5.78
N MET A 74 0.63 -2.96 6.72
CA MET A 74 0.00 -4.26 6.55
C MET A 74 -1.37 -4.24 7.24
N ALA A 75 -2.38 -4.82 6.60
CA ALA A 75 -3.77 -4.72 7.02
C ALA A 75 -4.44 -6.09 7.11
N ARG A 76 -5.17 -6.33 8.21
CA ARG A 76 -6.15 -7.43 8.30
C ARG A 76 -7.52 -6.96 8.81
N ILE A 77 -8.58 -7.60 8.30
CA ILE A 77 -9.98 -7.39 8.64
C ILE A 77 -10.59 -8.75 9.04
N ARG A 78 -11.50 -8.79 10.00
CA ARG A 78 -12.35 -9.96 10.27
C ARG A 78 -13.81 -9.56 10.26
N LEU A 79 -14.61 -10.32 9.53
CA LEU A 79 -16.06 -10.14 9.48
C LEU A 79 -16.71 -11.08 10.51
N SER A 80 -17.69 -10.58 11.26
CA SER A 80 -18.53 -11.40 12.14
C SER A 80 -20.01 -11.11 11.89
N GLU A 81 -20.84 -12.15 11.84
CA GLU A 81 -22.26 -12.06 11.48
C GLU A 81 -23.19 -12.31 12.66
N TYR A 82 -24.33 -11.62 12.65
CA TYR A 82 -25.44 -11.88 13.54
C TYR A 82 -26.77 -11.83 12.78
N LEU A 83 -27.67 -12.77 13.08
CA LEU A 83 -29.03 -12.80 12.57
C LEU A 83 -29.99 -13.19 13.69
N GLU A 84 -31.08 -12.46 13.85
CA GLU A 84 -32.20 -12.79 14.73
C GLU A 84 -33.54 -12.73 13.98
N THR A 85 -34.51 -13.50 14.45
CA THR A 85 -35.89 -13.50 13.93
C THR A 85 -36.91 -13.42 15.05
N GLN A 86 -37.99 -12.68 14.86
CA GLN A 86 -39.09 -12.56 15.83
C GLN A 86 -40.44 -12.70 15.12
N GLN A 87 -41.09 -13.84 15.31
CA GLN A 87 -42.47 -14.03 14.84
C GLN A 87 -43.43 -13.10 15.60
N THR A 88 -44.50 -12.65 14.93
CA THR A 88 -45.47 -11.72 15.52
C THR A 88 -46.15 -12.35 16.74
N GLY A 89 -45.99 -11.71 17.91
CA GLY A 89 -46.48 -12.21 19.19
C GLY A 89 -45.45 -13.03 19.98
N ALA A 90 -44.25 -13.29 19.45
CA ALA A 90 -43.14 -13.83 20.22
C ALA A 90 -42.63 -12.78 21.23
N ALA A 91 -42.39 -13.19 22.48
CA ALA A 91 -42.04 -12.29 23.58
C ALA A 91 -40.62 -11.70 23.49
N ALA A 92 -39.75 -12.30 22.68
CA ALA A 92 -38.38 -11.88 22.41
C ALA A 92 -37.96 -12.39 21.02
N PRO A 93 -36.95 -11.77 20.37
CA PRO A 93 -36.31 -12.35 19.19
C PRO A 93 -35.58 -13.66 19.53
N THR A 94 -35.31 -14.46 18.49
CA THR A 94 -34.53 -15.70 18.55
C THR A 94 -33.31 -15.57 17.64
N PRO A 95 -32.07 -15.65 18.16
CA PRO A 95 -30.86 -15.62 17.34
C PRO A 95 -30.70 -16.92 16.53
N LEU A 96 -30.13 -16.81 15.33
CA LEU A 96 -29.83 -17.92 14.43
C LEU A 96 -28.79 -18.89 15.02
N VAL A 97 -27.78 -18.34 15.71
CA VAL A 97 -26.76 -19.11 16.42
C VAL A 97 -26.99 -18.93 17.92
N ALA A 98 -27.19 -20.04 18.63
CA ALA A 98 -27.49 -20.01 20.06
C ALA A 98 -26.31 -19.47 20.89
N GLY A 99 -26.60 -18.60 21.86
CA GLY A 99 -25.59 -17.93 22.69
C GLY A 99 -24.99 -16.67 22.08
N THR A 100 -25.51 -16.20 20.94
CA THR A 100 -25.14 -14.92 20.33
C THR A 100 -26.17 -13.83 20.70
N GLU A 101 -25.71 -12.62 20.98
CA GLU A 101 -26.55 -11.49 21.38
C GLU A 101 -26.25 -10.25 20.52
N ARG A 102 -27.32 -9.62 20.03
CA ARG A 102 -27.27 -8.47 19.11
C ARG A 102 -26.37 -7.35 19.61
N GLU A 103 -26.56 -6.93 20.85
CA GLU A 103 -25.87 -5.79 21.47
C GLU A 103 -24.47 -6.17 22.03
N GLN A 104 -23.98 -7.39 21.76
CA GLN A 104 -22.70 -7.91 22.24
C GLN A 104 -21.89 -8.47 21.05
N PHE A 105 -21.23 -7.59 20.30
CA PHE A 105 -20.53 -7.90 19.05
C PHE A 105 -19.43 -8.98 19.18
N ASN A 106 -18.81 -9.10 20.36
CA ASN A 106 -17.87 -10.17 20.69
C ASN A 106 -18.51 -11.58 20.79
N THR A 107 -19.84 -11.68 20.72
CA THR A 107 -20.59 -12.94 20.61
C THR A 107 -21.05 -13.24 19.19
N TRP A 108 -20.86 -12.33 18.23
CA TRP A 108 -21.26 -12.54 16.84
C TRP A 108 -20.37 -13.62 16.19
N THR A 109 -20.89 -14.33 15.19
CA THR A 109 -20.22 -15.51 14.63
C THR A 109 -19.18 -15.11 13.59
N PRO A 110 -17.88 -15.40 13.75
CA PRO A 110 -16.86 -15.06 12.75
C PRO A 110 -17.13 -15.73 11.39
N TYR A 111 -16.83 -15.01 10.32
CA TYR A 111 -16.93 -15.53 8.95
C TYR A 111 -15.73 -16.44 8.66
N ILE A 112 -15.93 -17.75 8.82
CA ILE A 112 -14.88 -18.75 8.53
C ILE A 112 -15.25 -19.50 7.24
N PRO A 113 -14.61 -19.19 6.09
CA PRO A 113 -14.91 -19.81 4.80
C PRO A 113 -14.49 -21.27 4.73
N SER A 114 -15.00 -21.98 3.72
CA SER A 114 -14.47 -23.29 3.33
C SER A 114 -13.14 -23.10 2.60
N ALA A 115 -12.14 -23.94 2.91
CA ALA A 115 -10.79 -23.92 2.34
C ALA A 115 -10.73 -23.75 0.80
N THR A 116 -11.75 -24.21 0.07
CA THR A 116 -11.81 -24.16 -1.40
C THR A 116 -12.96 -23.31 -1.97
N ALA A 117 -13.76 -22.67 -1.11
CA ALA A 117 -14.94 -21.90 -1.52
C ALA A 117 -15.21 -20.75 -0.54
N ILE A 118 -14.70 -19.55 -0.86
CA ILE A 118 -14.76 -18.37 0.01
C ILE A 118 -16.20 -17.99 0.41
N GLY A 119 -17.17 -18.05 -0.51
CA GLY A 119 -18.58 -17.75 -0.23
C GLY A 119 -19.35 -18.80 0.58
N MET A 120 -18.72 -19.90 1.00
CA MET A 120 -19.36 -21.00 1.75
C MET A 120 -18.82 -21.07 3.18
N ARG A 121 -19.60 -20.61 4.15
CA ARG A 121 -19.22 -20.61 5.58
C ARG A 121 -19.15 -22.03 6.15
N THR A 122 -18.29 -22.22 7.15
CA THR A 122 -18.12 -23.46 7.89
C THR A 122 -18.46 -23.27 9.39
N GLY A 123 -18.19 -24.28 10.22
CA GLY A 123 -18.43 -24.23 11.67
C GLY A 123 -19.87 -23.88 12.05
N THR A 124 -20.04 -23.00 13.03
CA THR A 124 -21.34 -22.40 13.39
C THR A 124 -21.86 -21.44 12.32
N GLY A 125 -20.97 -20.75 11.61
CA GLY A 125 -21.30 -19.84 10.50
C GLY A 125 -22.05 -20.51 9.34
N ALA A 126 -21.94 -21.83 9.20
CA ALA A 126 -22.68 -22.61 8.20
C ALA A 126 -24.22 -22.43 8.29
N ALA A 127 -24.76 -21.99 9.43
CA ALA A 127 -26.18 -21.65 9.58
C ALA A 127 -26.62 -20.47 8.69
N PHE A 128 -25.74 -19.49 8.43
CA PHE A 128 -26.04 -18.31 7.63
C PHE A 128 -26.10 -18.61 6.13
N ASN A 129 -25.49 -19.71 5.65
CA ASN A 129 -25.52 -20.12 4.24
C ASN A 129 -26.94 -20.42 3.69
N ARG A 130 -27.96 -20.57 4.54
CA ARG A 130 -29.36 -20.62 4.09
C ARG A 130 -29.94 -19.22 3.84
N TYR A 131 -29.43 -18.18 4.50
CA TYR A 131 -30.10 -16.91 4.68
C TYR A 131 -29.44 -15.74 3.95
N SER A 132 -28.11 -15.65 3.91
CA SER A 132 -27.38 -14.56 3.24
C SER A 132 -26.23 -15.03 2.37
N ASN A 133 -26.04 -14.36 1.23
CA ASN A 133 -24.89 -14.49 0.35
C ASN A 133 -23.97 -13.28 0.54
N LEU A 134 -22.65 -13.50 0.56
CA LEU A 134 -21.67 -12.41 0.57
C LEU A 134 -20.91 -12.38 -0.75
N SER A 135 -20.88 -11.21 -1.39
CA SER A 135 -20.11 -10.96 -2.62
C SER A 135 -18.72 -10.45 -2.26
N PHE A 136 -17.73 -11.35 -2.31
CA PHE A 136 -16.34 -11.02 -1.98
C PHE A 136 -15.60 -10.41 -3.17
N GLY A 137 -15.01 -9.24 -2.94
CA GLY A 137 -14.24 -8.51 -3.94
C GLY A 137 -15.08 -7.69 -4.92
N TRP A 138 -14.51 -6.58 -5.37
CA TRP A 138 -15.08 -5.77 -6.44
C TRP A 138 -14.45 -6.17 -7.79
N SER A 139 -15.26 -6.73 -8.70
CA SER A 139 -14.80 -7.00 -10.07
C SER A 139 -15.96 -6.95 -11.06
N ARG A 140 -15.96 -5.93 -11.93
CA ARG A 140 -17.03 -5.67 -12.90
C ARG A 140 -16.38 -5.42 -14.27
N GLU A 141 -16.67 -6.29 -15.25
CA GLU A 141 -15.97 -6.30 -16.54
C GLU A 141 -16.08 -4.94 -17.26
N GLY A 142 -14.95 -4.37 -17.66
CA GLY A 142 -14.89 -3.08 -18.35
C GLY A 142 -15.04 -1.83 -17.47
N GLN A 143 -15.10 -1.97 -16.14
CA GLN A 143 -15.13 -0.84 -15.20
C GLN A 143 -13.75 -0.64 -14.54
N SER A 144 -13.41 0.62 -14.23
CA SER A 144 -12.28 0.98 -13.36
C SER A 144 -12.70 0.88 -11.89
N ALA A 145 -11.74 0.62 -11.00
CA ALA A 145 -11.95 0.53 -9.55
C ALA A 145 -12.83 1.65 -8.95
N PRO A 146 -13.54 1.38 -7.83
CA PRO A 146 -14.43 2.36 -7.22
C PRO A 146 -13.73 3.66 -6.84
N TRP A 147 -14.51 4.74 -6.82
CA TRP A 147 -14.12 5.97 -6.17
C TRP A 147 -14.62 5.96 -4.73
N TYR A 148 -13.85 6.58 -3.85
CA TYR A 148 -14.22 6.82 -2.46
C TYR A 148 -13.76 8.22 -2.05
N LEU A 149 -14.28 8.75 -0.94
CA LEU A 149 -13.72 9.95 -0.34
C LEU A 149 -12.74 9.54 0.78
N PRO A 150 -11.47 10.00 0.74
CA PRO A 150 -10.51 9.81 1.82
C PRO A 150 -11.01 10.31 3.17
N THR A 151 -10.65 9.61 4.24
CA THR A 151 -11.16 9.86 5.58
C THR A 151 -10.81 11.26 6.08
N PHE A 152 -11.72 11.88 6.82
CA PHE A 152 -11.39 13.07 7.60
C PHE A 152 -10.51 12.72 8.81
N ASN A 153 -10.57 11.49 9.33
CA ASN A 153 -9.95 11.14 10.60
C ASN A 153 -8.54 10.55 10.47
N HIS A 154 -7.53 11.40 10.64
CA HIS A 154 -6.11 11.00 10.70
C HIS A 154 -5.62 10.63 12.12
N ASN A 155 -6.46 10.73 13.16
CA ASN A 155 -6.02 10.41 14.52
C ASN A 155 -5.84 8.88 14.68
N ASN A 156 -4.58 8.42 14.80
CA ASN A 156 -4.27 6.99 14.96
C ASN A 156 -4.51 6.45 16.40
N LEU A 157 -4.90 7.32 17.34
CA LEU A 157 -5.42 6.93 18.66
C LEU A 157 -6.96 6.90 18.71
N ASP A 158 -7.63 7.25 17.61
CA ASP A 158 -9.08 7.15 17.47
C ASP A 158 -9.40 5.84 16.73
N LEU A 159 -10.21 4.98 17.35
CA LEU A 159 -10.58 3.67 16.81
C LEU A 159 -11.82 3.71 15.89
N SER A 160 -12.39 4.89 15.64
CA SER A 160 -13.55 5.06 14.76
C SER A 160 -13.26 4.55 13.33
N THR A 161 -14.24 3.94 12.69
CA THR A 161 -14.25 3.63 11.25
C THR A 161 -14.64 4.85 10.42
N ALA A 162 -14.57 4.75 9.09
CA ALA A 162 -15.20 5.66 8.15
C ALA A 162 -16.58 5.08 7.73
N ALA A 163 -17.55 5.13 8.65
CA ALA A 163 -18.89 4.58 8.49
C ALA A 163 -19.85 5.57 7.82
N ALA A 164 -20.49 5.15 6.73
CA ALA A 164 -21.42 5.97 5.93
C ALA A 164 -22.78 5.29 5.68
N GLY A 165 -23.79 6.09 5.32
CA GLY A 165 -25.12 5.62 4.96
C GLY A 165 -25.92 5.03 6.12
N HIS A 166 -26.10 3.71 6.09
CA HIS A 166 -26.75 2.93 7.15
C HIS A 166 -25.74 2.22 8.07
N ALA A 167 -24.43 2.35 7.83
CA ALA A 167 -23.39 1.86 8.73
C ALA A 167 -23.44 2.56 10.10
N ARG A 168 -22.74 2.00 11.07
CA ARG A 168 -22.70 2.49 12.46
C ARG A 168 -21.29 2.31 12.98
N ASP A 169 -20.61 3.40 13.29
CA ASP A 169 -19.44 3.32 14.15
C ASP A 169 -19.86 3.10 15.60
N LEU A 170 -18.98 2.48 16.38
CA LEU A 170 -19.21 2.06 17.76
C LEU A 170 -18.03 2.40 18.70
N ALA A 171 -16.95 3.02 18.20
CA ALA A 171 -15.72 3.26 18.96
C ALA A 171 -15.94 4.24 20.14
N GLY A 172 -16.90 5.15 20.02
CA GLY A 172 -17.33 6.05 21.10
C GLY A 172 -18.23 5.40 22.16
N GLY A 173 -18.73 4.17 21.92
CA GLY A 173 -19.76 3.54 22.74
C GLY A 173 -21.21 4.01 22.43
N SER A 174 -21.38 4.78 21.36
CA SER A 174 -22.65 5.25 20.80
C SER A 174 -22.68 4.95 19.30
N GLU A 175 -23.87 4.70 18.73
CA GLU A 175 -24.05 4.47 17.30
C GLU A 175 -23.94 5.78 16.52
N GLU A 176 -22.81 6.03 15.85
CA GLU A 176 -22.54 7.30 15.18
C GLU A 176 -22.17 7.09 13.70
N LEU A 177 -22.58 8.02 12.83
CA LEU A 177 -22.08 8.11 11.46
C LEU A 177 -20.87 9.02 11.48
N THR A 178 -19.73 8.50 11.04
CA THR A 178 -18.43 9.18 11.12
C THR A 178 -17.96 9.73 9.78
N HIS A 179 -18.61 9.35 8.68
CA HIS A 179 -18.19 9.66 7.31
C HIS A 179 -19.38 10.03 6.39
N PRO A 180 -19.21 10.97 5.43
CA PRO A 180 -20.24 11.29 4.44
C PRO A 180 -20.52 10.14 3.45
N GLY A 181 -21.73 10.17 2.88
CA GLY A 181 -22.23 9.20 1.91
C GLY A 181 -23.53 8.54 2.37
N ASP A 182 -24.35 8.06 1.42
CA ASP A 182 -25.59 7.31 1.72
C ASP A 182 -25.40 5.78 1.71
N GLY A 183 -24.17 5.32 1.50
CA GLY A 183 -23.77 3.92 1.50
C GLY A 183 -24.17 3.12 0.26
N THR A 184 -24.65 3.77 -0.81
CA THR A 184 -25.00 3.11 -2.07
C THR A 184 -23.80 2.86 -2.98
N ASP A 185 -23.91 1.80 -3.79
CA ASP A 185 -22.94 1.44 -4.83
C ASP A 185 -22.60 2.65 -5.73
N ALA A 186 -21.31 2.88 -5.93
CA ALA A 186 -20.77 3.96 -6.76
C ALA A 186 -21.29 5.38 -6.42
N TYR A 187 -21.61 5.66 -5.15
CA TYR A 187 -22.01 7.00 -4.68
C TYR A 187 -20.97 8.10 -4.99
N TRP A 188 -19.68 7.79 -4.85
CA TRP A 188 -18.57 8.69 -5.17
C TRP A 188 -18.14 8.54 -6.63
N THR A 189 -17.64 9.62 -7.23
CA THR A 189 -17.16 9.66 -8.63
C THR A 189 -15.92 10.56 -8.75
N GLU A 190 -15.18 10.43 -9.85
CA GLU A 190 -13.94 11.15 -10.12
C GLU A 190 -14.03 12.68 -9.88
N GLY A 191 -13.03 13.23 -9.19
CA GLY A 191 -12.83 14.67 -9.08
C GLY A 191 -13.81 15.43 -8.19
N LEU A 192 -14.60 14.76 -7.35
CA LEU A 192 -15.46 15.43 -6.37
C LEU A 192 -14.66 15.88 -5.15
N THR A 193 -14.76 17.17 -4.79
CA THR A 193 -14.24 17.70 -3.52
C THR A 193 -15.38 17.88 -2.51
N TYR A 194 -15.17 17.43 -1.27
CA TYR A 194 -16.08 17.60 -0.15
C TYR A 194 -15.41 18.43 0.96
N THR A 195 -16.08 19.47 1.44
CA THR A 195 -15.64 20.29 2.57
C THR A 195 -16.34 19.85 3.86
N ASN A 196 -15.58 19.58 4.92
CA ASN A 196 -16.14 19.27 6.23
C ASN A 196 -16.96 20.46 6.77
N GLY A 197 -18.14 20.19 7.34
CA GLY A 197 -19.05 21.21 7.87
C GLY A 197 -19.90 21.98 6.84
N GLU A 198 -19.51 22.04 5.56
CA GLU A 198 -20.21 22.86 4.54
C GLU A 198 -21.68 22.45 4.33
N ASN A 199 -21.98 21.15 4.46
CA ASN A 199 -23.35 20.61 4.39
C ASN A 199 -24.14 20.68 5.73
N GLY A 200 -23.62 21.39 6.74
CA GLY A 200 -24.22 21.48 8.07
C GLY A 200 -23.92 20.31 9.02
N THR A 201 -23.09 19.36 8.58
CA THR A 201 -22.57 18.25 9.40
C THR A 201 -21.05 18.31 9.39
N THR A 202 -20.45 18.43 10.58
CA THR A 202 -19.01 18.32 10.79
C THR A 202 -18.67 16.88 11.18
N TRP A 203 -17.98 16.17 10.30
CA TRP A 203 -17.48 14.82 10.51
C TRP A 203 -16.25 14.84 11.42
N HIS A 204 -16.06 13.74 12.15
CA HIS A 204 -15.04 13.66 13.20
C HIS A 204 -13.62 13.53 12.61
N GLY A 205 -12.62 13.94 13.39
CA GLY A 205 -11.20 13.76 13.07
C GLY A 205 -10.53 14.87 12.22
N ALA A 206 -11.29 15.78 11.62
CA ALA A 206 -10.77 16.98 10.96
C ALA A 206 -11.48 18.27 11.43
N PRO A 207 -10.83 19.44 11.38
CA PRO A 207 -11.50 20.70 11.65
C PRO A 207 -12.59 21.03 10.61
N ASP A 208 -13.52 21.90 11.01
CA ASP A 208 -14.48 22.56 10.13
C ASP A 208 -13.76 23.31 8.99
N GLY A 209 -14.26 23.20 7.76
CA GLY A 209 -13.62 23.76 6.57
C GLY A 209 -12.47 22.93 5.97
N ALA A 210 -12.09 21.78 6.54
CA ALA A 210 -11.13 20.86 5.92
C ALA A 210 -11.70 20.24 4.63
N THR A 211 -10.90 20.10 3.57
CA THR A 211 -11.33 19.55 2.27
C THR A 211 -10.70 18.19 1.98
N ARG A 212 -11.49 17.27 1.41
CA ARG A 212 -11.01 16.02 0.79
C ARG A 212 -11.46 15.97 -0.66
N THR A 213 -10.68 15.34 -1.53
CA THR A 213 -11.09 15.05 -2.92
C THR A 213 -11.11 13.54 -3.11
N THR A 214 -12.08 13.03 -3.85
CA THR A 214 -12.24 11.59 -4.08
C THR A 214 -11.01 10.97 -4.71
N ALA A 215 -10.57 9.84 -4.14
CA ALA A 215 -9.52 8.99 -4.66
C ALA A 215 -10.12 7.68 -5.21
N GLN A 216 -9.31 6.91 -5.95
CA GLN A 216 -9.70 5.63 -6.52
C GLN A 216 -9.10 4.49 -5.69
N ASN A 217 -9.91 3.48 -5.36
CA ASN A 217 -9.42 2.24 -4.73
C ASN A 217 -8.41 1.53 -5.65
N LEU A 218 -7.49 0.75 -5.08
CA LEU A 218 -6.57 -0.08 -5.86
C LEU A 218 -7.33 -1.07 -6.75
N GLN A 219 -6.87 -1.20 -7.99
CA GLN A 219 -7.51 -2.06 -8.99
C GLN A 219 -7.30 -3.53 -8.64
N GLN A 220 -8.38 -4.20 -8.24
CA GLN A 220 -8.35 -5.60 -7.83
C GLN A 220 -7.70 -6.50 -8.90
N GLU A 221 -6.55 -7.10 -8.58
CA GLU A 221 -5.83 -8.05 -9.45
C GLU A 221 -6.52 -9.43 -9.45
N ARG A 222 -7.14 -9.80 -8.33
CA ARG A 222 -7.81 -11.10 -8.12
C ARG A 222 -8.96 -10.94 -7.12
N ALA A 223 -10.08 -11.63 -7.33
CA ALA A 223 -11.11 -11.76 -6.29
C ALA A 223 -10.52 -12.38 -5.00
N PRO A 224 -10.99 -12.00 -3.80
CA PRO A 224 -10.52 -12.57 -2.54
C PRO A 224 -10.55 -14.10 -2.54
N ILE A 225 -9.51 -14.71 -1.95
CA ILE A 225 -9.31 -16.17 -1.88
C ILE A 225 -9.04 -16.61 -0.44
N THR A 226 -9.04 -17.92 -0.18
CA THR A 226 -8.56 -18.47 1.10
C THR A 226 -7.03 -18.60 1.14
N MET A 227 -6.46 -18.75 2.34
CA MET A 227 -5.03 -19.06 2.53
C MET A 227 -4.63 -20.39 1.86
N ALA A 228 -5.52 -21.39 1.86
CA ALA A 228 -5.28 -22.64 1.14
C ALA A 228 -5.25 -22.44 -0.40
N GLN A 229 -6.15 -21.64 -0.96
CA GLN A 229 -6.12 -21.27 -2.38
C GLN A 229 -4.92 -20.40 -2.73
N TRP A 230 -4.47 -19.54 -1.81
CA TRP A 230 -3.24 -18.76 -1.93
C TRP A 230 -2.00 -19.65 -1.94
N PHE A 231 -1.97 -20.70 -1.12
CA PHE A 231 -0.87 -21.65 -1.07
C PHE A 231 -0.67 -22.37 -2.41
N ASP A 232 -1.75 -22.73 -3.09
CA ASP A 232 -1.73 -23.36 -4.43
C ASP A 232 -1.34 -22.39 -5.58
N LEU A 233 -1.20 -21.07 -5.35
CA LEU A 233 -0.79 -20.12 -6.39
C LEU A 233 0.69 -20.25 -6.77
N PRO A 234 1.06 -20.03 -8.05
CA PRO A 234 2.45 -19.79 -8.44
C PRO A 234 3.07 -18.64 -7.62
N ASN A 235 4.35 -18.73 -7.25
CA ASN A 235 4.97 -17.77 -6.34
C ASN A 235 4.92 -16.32 -6.84
N ASN A 236 5.04 -16.09 -8.15
CA ASN A 236 4.88 -14.77 -8.77
C ASN A 236 3.41 -14.27 -8.84
N GLN A 237 2.43 -15.00 -8.29
CA GLN A 237 1.03 -14.57 -8.14
C GLN A 237 0.59 -14.51 -6.67
N LYS A 238 1.49 -14.76 -5.72
CA LYS A 238 1.18 -14.77 -4.28
C LYS A 238 1.08 -13.37 -3.65
N ILE A 239 1.64 -12.35 -4.30
CA ILE A 239 1.66 -10.96 -3.82
C ILE A 239 1.00 -10.08 -4.90
N GLY A 240 0.16 -9.12 -4.48
CA GLY A 240 -0.57 -8.22 -5.38
C GLY A 240 -1.83 -7.64 -4.73
N ASP A 241 -2.61 -6.88 -5.51
CA ASP A 241 -3.77 -6.13 -5.02
C ASP A 241 -5.02 -7.02 -4.87
N PHE A 242 -5.04 -7.88 -3.84
CA PHE A 242 -6.16 -8.74 -3.46
C PHE A 242 -6.14 -9.14 -1.96
N TRP A 243 -7.24 -9.74 -1.48
CA TRP A 243 -7.38 -10.23 -0.11
C TRP A 243 -7.21 -11.76 0.00
N VAL A 244 -6.62 -12.22 1.11
CA VAL A 244 -6.43 -13.64 1.45
C VAL A 244 -7.03 -13.93 2.84
N ILE A 245 -8.04 -14.80 2.93
CA ILE A 245 -8.69 -15.16 4.19
C ILE A 245 -8.06 -16.43 4.79
N ASP A 246 -7.50 -16.29 6.00
CA ASP A 246 -7.19 -17.41 6.87
C ASP A 246 -8.48 -18.17 7.20
N HIS A 247 -8.62 -19.35 6.60
CA HIS A 247 -9.78 -20.20 6.71
C HIS A 247 -9.85 -21.01 8.01
N HIS A 248 -8.91 -20.80 8.95
CA HIS A 248 -9.00 -21.29 10.33
C HIS A 248 -9.62 -20.26 11.28
N THR A 249 -9.36 -18.96 11.08
CA THR A 249 -9.75 -17.88 12.03
C THR A 249 -10.77 -16.89 11.48
N GLY A 250 -10.88 -16.74 10.15
CA GLY A 250 -11.72 -15.73 9.49
C GLY A 250 -11.05 -14.37 9.32
N TRP A 251 -9.77 -14.23 9.67
CA TRP A 251 -8.98 -13.02 9.35
C TRP A 251 -8.65 -12.97 7.86
N ALA A 252 -9.07 -11.89 7.19
CA ALA A 252 -8.74 -11.53 5.83
C ALA A 252 -7.57 -10.54 5.82
N TYR A 253 -6.50 -10.85 5.11
CA TYR A 253 -5.27 -10.06 5.03
C TYR A 253 -5.09 -9.48 3.62
N TRP A 254 -4.59 -8.25 3.52
CA TRP A 254 -4.23 -7.67 2.22
C TRP A 254 -2.91 -8.26 1.71
N ALA A 255 -2.85 -8.68 0.44
CA ALA A 255 -1.74 -9.46 -0.11
C ALA A 255 -0.56 -8.62 -0.67
N SER A 256 -0.45 -7.36 -0.25
CA SER A 256 0.72 -6.50 -0.48
C SER A 256 0.94 -5.57 0.72
N MET A 257 2.02 -4.78 0.71
CA MET A 257 2.07 -3.59 1.56
C MET A 257 1.16 -2.53 0.95
N LEU A 258 0.28 -1.94 1.75
CA LEU A 258 -0.56 -0.82 1.34
C LEU A 258 0.24 0.48 1.48
N GLU A 259 0.71 1.01 0.35
CA GLU A 259 1.46 2.27 0.27
C GLU A 259 0.72 3.46 0.93
N PRO A 260 1.42 4.53 1.31
CA PRO A 260 0.81 5.81 1.69
C PRO A 260 -0.26 6.29 0.71
N GLU A 261 -1.29 6.95 1.23
CA GLU A 261 -2.36 7.60 0.46
C GLU A 261 -3.16 6.68 -0.50
N ALA A 262 -3.04 5.36 -0.33
CA ALA A 262 -3.76 4.35 -1.12
C ALA A 262 -4.84 3.63 -0.29
N ALA A 263 -5.89 3.15 -0.97
CA ALA A 263 -6.90 2.27 -0.38
C ALA A 263 -6.98 0.92 -1.10
N THR A 264 -7.18 -0.16 -0.35
CA THR A 264 -7.31 -1.52 -0.90
C THR A 264 -8.48 -1.62 -1.89
N SER A 265 -8.49 -2.69 -2.68
CA SER A 265 -9.76 -3.15 -3.27
C SER A 265 -10.72 -3.62 -2.16
N TYR A 266 -12.00 -3.78 -2.50
CA TYR A 266 -13.01 -4.22 -1.54
C TYR A 266 -12.73 -5.67 -1.08
N LEU A 267 -12.91 -5.94 0.21
CA LEU A 267 -13.04 -7.30 0.74
C LEU A 267 -14.45 -7.83 0.46
N LEU A 268 -15.44 -6.97 0.67
CA LEU A 268 -16.88 -7.24 0.54
C LEU A 268 -17.51 -6.12 -0.31
N ASP A 269 -18.41 -6.49 -1.23
CA ASP A 269 -19.12 -5.61 -2.18
C ASP A 269 -20.65 -5.62 -1.89
N ALA A 270 -21.22 -6.78 -1.50
CA ALA A 270 -22.63 -6.90 -1.15
C ALA A 270 -22.90 -7.99 -0.08
N ALA A 271 -24.03 -7.84 0.63
CA ALA A 271 -24.47 -8.74 1.69
C ALA A 271 -25.96 -9.12 1.52
N GLU A 272 -26.28 -9.78 0.41
CA GLU A 272 -27.64 -10.06 -0.05
C GLU A 272 -28.41 -11.05 0.86
N LEU A 273 -29.70 -10.79 1.10
CA LEU A 273 -30.60 -11.72 1.78
C LEU A 273 -31.41 -12.57 0.81
N THR A 274 -31.37 -13.88 1.05
CA THR A 274 -32.14 -14.86 0.28
C THR A 274 -33.62 -14.88 0.70
N ASN A 275 -34.50 -15.30 -0.21
CA ASN A 275 -35.93 -15.50 0.07
C ASN A 275 -36.23 -16.40 1.28
N ALA A 276 -35.29 -17.25 1.71
CA ALA A 276 -35.46 -18.13 2.87
C ALA A 276 -35.66 -17.37 4.19
N ILE A 277 -35.22 -16.12 4.32
CA ILE A 277 -35.52 -15.31 5.52
C ILE A 277 -37.03 -15.02 5.62
N GLN A 278 -37.69 -14.77 4.48
CA GLN A 278 -39.13 -14.51 4.41
C GLN A 278 -39.93 -15.78 4.75
N GLU A 279 -39.45 -16.95 4.32
CA GLU A 279 -40.02 -18.26 4.68
C GLU A 279 -39.96 -18.53 6.19
N THR A 280 -38.82 -18.27 6.83
CA THR A 280 -38.59 -18.56 8.26
C THR A 280 -39.32 -17.57 9.18
N VAL A 281 -39.37 -16.29 8.80
CA VAL A 281 -39.99 -15.22 9.62
C VAL A 281 -41.51 -15.21 9.52
N PHE A 282 -42.07 -15.57 8.36
CA PHE A 282 -43.51 -15.61 8.00
C PHE A 282 -44.45 -14.92 9.00
N ASN A 283 -44.68 -13.61 8.78
CA ASN A 283 -45.38 -12.69 9.68
C ASN A 283 -44.61 -12.40 10.99
N GLY A 284 -43.55 -11.60 10.87
CA GLY A 284 -42.64 -11.21 11.95
C GLY A 284 -41.63 -10.17 11.47
N THR A 285 -40.56 -9.97 12.25
CA THR A 285 -39.38 -9.18 11.88
C THR A 285 -38.12 -10.04 11.89
N TYR A 286 -37.06 -9.54 11.27
CA TYR A 286 -35.69 -10.02 11.43
C TYR A 286 -34.73 -8.85 11.60
N TYR A 287 -33.53 -9.14 12.07
CA TYR A 287 -32.37 -8.26 11.96
C TYR A 287 -31.19 -9.11 11.51
N TYR A 288 -30.37 -8.54 10.62
CA TYR A 288 -29.11 -9.10 10.15
C TYR A 288 -28.06 -7.98 10.19
N GLY A 289 -26.83 -8.33 10.53
CA GLY A 289 -25.73 -7.40 10.60
C GLY A 289 -24.38 -8.09 10.40
N ILE A 290 -23.42 -7.32 9.90
CA ILE A 290 -22.02 -7.69 9.78
C ILE A 290 -21.19 -6.68 10.56
N HIS A 291 -20.47 -7.16 11.57
CA HIS A 291 -19.47 -6.41 12.32
C HIS A 291 -18.11 -6.54 11.62
N VAL A 292 -17.36 -5.45 11.57
CA VAL A 292 -16.03 -5.39 10.95
C VAL A 292 -14.99 -5.11 12.03
N ASP A 293 -14.16 -6.11 12.32
CA ASP A 293 -13.00 -6.03 13.20
C ASP A 293 -11.74 -5.82 12.34
N SER A 294 -10.70 -5.14 12.84
CA SER A 294 -9.50 -4.86 12.02
C SER A 294 -8.24 -4.58 12.84
N GLN A 295 -7.08 -4.84 12.22
CA GLN A 295 -5.77 -4.47 12.74
C GLN A 295 -4.87 -3.98 11.61
N LEU A 296 -4.26 -2.83 11.82
CA LEU A 296 -3.45 -2.10 10.85
C LEU A 296 -2.09 -1.82 11.49
N LEU A 297 -1.01 -2.34 10.90
CA LEU A 297 0.33 -2.35 11.50
C LEU A 297 1.40 -1.86 10.53
N SER A 298 2.49 -1.32 11.06
CA SER A 298 3.75 -1.19 10.31
C SER A 298 4.33 -2.58 10.00
N PRO A 299 5.01 -2.78 8.85
CA PRO A 299 5.58 -4.07 8.46
C PRO A 299 6.44 -4.74 9.54
N ASP A 300 7.24 -3.96 10.27
CA ASP A 300 8.14 -4.43 11.34
C ASP A 300 7.40 -5.02 12.56
N ASN A 301 6.09 -4.75 12.69
CA ASN A 301 5.24 -5.27 13.76
C ASN A 301 4.37 -6.45 13.29
N SER A 302 4.58 -7.02 12.10
CA SER A 302 3.73 -8.07 11.52
C SER A 302 3.49 -9.28 12.43
N GLU A 303 4.42 -9.54 13.36
CA GLU A 303 4.32 -10.59 14.37
C GLU A 303 3.10 -10.45 15.30
N ASP A 304 2.57 -9.23 15.51
CA ASP A 304 1.36 -9.02 16.32
C ASP A 304 0.09 -9.60 15.63
N PHE A 305 0.15 -9.90 14.33
CA PHE A 305 -0.90 -10.67 13.64
C PHE A 305 -0.85 -12.19 13.91
N ILE A 306 0.24 -12.70 14.50
CA ILE A 306 0.42 -14.12 14.89
C ILE A 306 0.26 -14.28 16.40
N ASN A 307 0.67 -13.27 17.18
CA ASN A 307 0.70 -13.30 18.64
C ASN A 307 -0.62 -12.88 19.32
N ASP A 308 -1.76 -12.98 18.62
CA ASP A 308 -3.09 -12.64 19.17
C ASP A 308 -3.69 -13.73 20.08
N GLY A 309 -3.19 -14.97 19.98
CA GLY A 309 -3.63 -16.13 20.76
C GLY A 309 -4.60 -17.07 20.04
N GLU A 310 -4.91 -16.83 18.77
CA GLU A 310 -5.68 -17.72 17.91
C GLU A 310 -4.78 -18.82 17.27
N SER A 311 -5.37 -19.70 16.44
CA SER A 311 -4.69 -20.85 15.83
C SER A 311 -4.78 -20.78 14.32
N HIS A 312 -3.92 -19.95 13.72
CA HIS A 312 -3.88 -19.64 12.30
C HIS A 312 -3.62 -20.82 11.35
N ASP A 313 -3.79 -20.58 10.05
CA ASP A 313 -3.22 -21.40 8.99
C ASP A 313 -1.68 -21.46 9.11
N PRO A 314 -1.04 -22.64 9.06
CA PRO A 314 0.41 -22.79 9.24
C PRO A 314 1.26 -22.10 8.15
N ASN A 315 0.65 -21.52 7.12
CA ASN A 315 1.32 -20.74 6.08
C ASN A 315 1.33 -19.23 6.35
N LEU A 316 0.69 -18.75 7.43
CA LEU A 316 0.57 -17.32 7.72
C LEU A 316 1.93 -16.62 7.78
N ASP A 317 2.89 -17.15 8.55
CA ASP A 317 4.24 -16.59 8.71
C ASP A 317 4.93 -16.36 7.34
N TYR A 318 4.81 -17.35 6.43
CA TYR A 318 5.38 -17.31 5.09
C TYR A 318 4.66 -16.31 4.16
N PHE A 319 3.35 -16.13 4.34
CA PHE A 319 2.57 -15.11 3.64
C PHE A 319 2.93 -13.69 4.11
N LEU A 320 3.02 -13.46 5.42
CA LEU A 320 3.42 -12.16 5.99
C LEU A 320 4.86 -11.79 5.61
N GLU A 321 5.77 -12.76 5.62
CA GLU A 321 7.15 -12.60 5.12
C GLU A 321 7.17 -12.28 3.61
N GLY A 322 6.31 -12.92 2.81
CA GLY A 322 6.14 -12.62 1.39
C GLY A 322 5.67 -11.18 1.12
N ILE A 323 4.80 -10.63 1.97
CA ILE A 323 4.32 -9.24 1.88
C ILE A 323 5.46 -8.25 2.12
N LYS A 324 6.21 -8.40 3.22
CA LYS A 324 7.35 -7.51 3.55
C LYS A 324 8.39 -7.51 2.43
N ASN A 325 8.67 -8.69 1.88
CA ASN A 325 9.61 -8.87 0.77
C ASN A 325 9.06 -8.41 -0.60
N ASN A 326 7.76 -8.09 -0.70
CA ASN A 326 7.01 -7.83 -1.94
C ASN A 326 7.14 -8.93 -3.02
N ALA A 327 7.49 -10.14 -2.60
CA ALA A 327 7.53 -11.35 -3.43
C ALA A 327 7.70 -12.58 -2.53
N VAL A 328 7.29 -13.73 -3.05
CA VAL A 328 7.63 -15.04 -2.46
C VAL A 328 8.73 -15.66 -3.33
N ASP A 329 9.92 -15.89 -2.78
CA ASP A 329 11.04 -16.50 -3.51
C ASP A 329 10.82 -18.02 -3.74
N GLU A 330 11.51 -18.63 -4.70
CA GLU A 330 11.34 -20.06 -5.04
C GLU A 330 11.82 -21.00 -3.91
N GLU A 331 12.92 -20.66 -3.25
CA GLU A 331 13.44 -21.33 -2.06
C GLU A 331 13.87 -20.28 -1.02
N TRP A 332 13.82 -20.64 0.27
CA TRP A 332 14.32 -19.78 1.34
C TRP A 332 15.85 -19.70 1.28
N GLY A 333 16.41 -18.49 1.18
CA GLY A 333 17.87 -18.31 1.09
C GLY A 333 18.38 -16.90 0.75
N ASN A 334 17.50 -15.97 0.35
CA ASN A 334 17.85 -14.55 0.31
C ASN A 334 17.67 -13.90 1.70
N PRO A 335 18.50 -12.90 2.07
CA PRO A 335 18.26 -12.01 3.21
C PRO A 335 16.87 -11.35 3.22
N ALA A 336 16.49 -10.79 4.37
CA ALA A 336 15.27 -10.00 4.51
C ALA A 336 15.32 -8.72 3.64
N TYR A 337 14.17 -8.12 3.34
CA TYR A 337 14.06 -6.92 2.50
C TYR A 337 14.88 -5.71 3.02
N ASP A 338 15.02 -5.60 4.34
CA ASP A 338 15.68 -4.55 5.11
C ASP A 338 17.12 -4.89 5.55
N GLU A 339 17.53 -6.16 5.48
CA GLU A 339 18.85 -6.62 5.91
C GLU A 339 19.94 -6.25 4.89
N ASP A 340 20.61 -5.09 5.10
CA ASP A 340 21.73 -4.64 4.25
C ASP A 340 22.86 -5.68 4.19
N SER A 341 22.92 -6.37 3.06
CA SER A 341 23.73 -7.57 2.87
C SER A 341 24.77 -7.41 1.77
N ALA A 342 25.88 -8.13 1.91
CA ALA A 342 26.92 -8.18 0.88
C ALA A 342 26.37 -8.84 -0.40
N PRO A 343 26.82 -8.44 -1.62
CA PRO A 343 26.31 -8.99 -2.88
C PRO A 343 26.43 -10.52 -3.06
N SER A 344 27.30 -11.17 -2.29
CA SER A 344 27.48 -12.62 -2.25
C SER A 344 26.48 -13.37 -1.37
N ALA A 345 25.57 -12.68 -0.67
CA ALA A 345 24.52 -13.29 0.16
C ALA A 345 23.23 -13.58 -0.63
N PHE A 346 23.03 -12.89 -1.76
CA PHE A 346 21.84 -13.03 -2.60
C PHE A 346 21.99 -14.16 -3.62
N ASN A 347 20.86 -14.77 -3.97
CA ASN A 347 20.74 -15.78 -5.02
C ASN A 347 19.72 -15.28 -6.05
N PHE A 348 20.13 -14.40 -6.96
CA PHE A 348 19.21 -13.69 -7.86
C PHE A 348 18.37 -14.62 -8.76
N HIS A 349 18.81 -15.86 -9.00
CA HIS A 349 18.04 -16.84 -9.76
C HIS A 349 16.87 -17.48 -9.00
N LEU A 350 16.76 -17.27 -7.67
CA LEU A 350 15.63 -17.72 -6.84
C LEU A 350 14.61 -16.58 -6.58
N MET A 351 14.98 -15.34 -6.90
CA MET A 351 14.10 -14.18 -6.70
C MET A 351 12.96 -14.16 -7.71
N ASN A 352 11.74 -13.95 -7.21
CA ASN A 352 10.60 -13.64 -8.07
C ASN A 352 10.54 -12.14 -8.41
N PRO A 353 10.07 -11.76 -9.62
CA PRO A 353 9.86 -10.36 -9.99
C PRO A 353 9.04 -9.59 -8.94
N GLY A 354 9.48 -8.37 -8.61
CA GLY A 354 8.87 -7.52 -7.59
C GLY A 354 9.60 -7.54 -6.24
N ARG A 355 10.45 -8.55 -5.96
CA ARG A 355 11.23 -8.68 -4.71
C ARG A 355 12.00 -7.42 -4.36
N ILE A 356 11.75 -6.85 -3.19
CA ILE A 356 12.55 -5.76 -2.59
C ILE A 356 13.68 -6.39 -1.78
N PHE A 357 14.90 -5.83 -1.85
CA PHE A 357 16.06 -6.30 -1.09
C PHE A 357 17.10 -5.18 -0.88
N THR A 358 17.88 -5.24 0.20
CA THR A 358 18.91 -4.22 0.51
C THR A 358 20.33 -4.80 0.34
N MET A 359 21.12 -4.22 -0.57
CA MET A 359 22.42 -4.74 -0.95
C MET A 359 23.48 -3.63 -0.96
N ALA A 360 24.51 -3.78 -0.12
CA ALA A 360 25.66 -2.88 -0.02
C ALA A 360 25.29 -1.38 0.11
N GLY A 361 24.37 -1.08 1.03
CA GLY A 361 23.93 0.26 1.39
C GLY A 361 22.84 0.88 0.49
N GLU A 362 22.34 0.15 -0.51
CA GLU A 362 21.26 0.60 -1.40
C GLU A 362 20.11 -0.42 -1.42
N GLN A 363 18.87 0.07 -1.40
CA GLN A 363 17.69 -0.79 -1.55
C GLN A 363 17.27 -0.88 -3.01
N TYR A 364 17.05 -2.10 -3.48
CA TYR A 364 16.72 -2.46 -4.84
C TYR A 364 15.38 -3.19 -4.93
N ARG A 365 14.86 -3.22 -6.16
CA ARG A 365 13.77 -4.06 -6.61
C ARG A 365 14.25 -4.94 -7.75
N TYR A 366 14.01 -6.23 -7.64
CA TYR A 366 14.27 -7.22 -8.68
C TYR A 366 13.20 -7.15 -9.76
N LEU A 367 13.61 -6.99 -11.03
CA LEU A 367 12.69 -6.77 -12.15
C LEU A 367 12.48 -8.02 -13.01
N GLU A 368 13.55 -8.72 -13.38
CA GLU A 368 13.48 -9.94 -14.19
C GLU A 368 14.78 -10.76 -14.20
N ASN A 369 14.64 -12.05 -14.53
CA ASN A 369 15.73 -12.90 -15.01
C ASN A 369 15.83 -12.73 -16.54
N MET A 370 16.91 -12.13 -17.03
CA MET A 370 17.16 -11.91 -18.46
C MET A 370 17.82 -13.11 -19.16
N GLY A 371 18.08 -14.20 -18.43
CA GLY A 371 18.77 -15.39 -18.91
C GLY A 371 20.30 -15.25 -18.95
N GLY A 372 21.00 -16.38 -19.02
CA GLY A 372 22.47 -16.42 -19.04
C GLY A 372 23.15 -15.94 -17.75
N GLY A 373 22.43 -15.97 -16.62
CA GLY A 373 22.88 -15.41 -15.33
C GLY A 373 22.73 -13.90 -15.21
N ASN A 374 22.10 -13.23 -16.20
CA ASN A 374 21.87 -11.80 -16.18
C ASN A 374 20.51 -11.50 -15.55
N HIS A 375 20.48 -10.54 -14.63
CA HIS A 375 19.28 -10.12 -13.90
C HIS A 375 19.13 -8.60 -13.99
N MET A 376 17.91 -8.10 -14.22
CA MET A 376 17.64 -6.66 -14.17
C MET A 376 17.15 -6.26 -12.78
N ILE A 377 17.73 -5.19 -12.23
CA ILE A 377 17.35 -4.60 -10.96
C ILE A 377 17.24 -3.08 -11.10
N ILE A 378 16.46 -2.45 -10.21
CA ILE A 378 16.31 -0.98 -10.14
C ILE A 378 16.39 -0.52 -8.69
N ARG A 379 16.93 0.67 -8.42
CA ARG A 379 16.86 1.28 -7.08
C ARG A 379 15.39 1.45 -6.68
N ASN A 380 15.02 1.09 -5.45
CA ASN A 380 13.61 1.08 -5.06
C ASN A 380 13.03 2.50 -4.98
N ASP A 381 13.69 3.45 -4.31
CA ASP A 381 13.34 4.89 -4.29
C ASP A 381 13.99 5.67 -5.46
N ALA A 382 13.38 6.78 -5.87
CA ALA A 382 13.90 7.69 -6.89
C ALA A 382 14.95 8.66 -6.34
N ILE A 383 15.97 9.02 -7.13
CA ILE A 383 16.89 10.12 -6.80
C ILE A 383 16.19 11.45 -7.08
N ARG A 384 15.51 11.94 -6.05
CA ARG A 384 14.68 13.15 -6.01
C ARG A 384 15.47 14.42 -6.35
N ASN A 385 14.78 15.49 -6.76
CA ASN A 385 15.37 16.75 -7.26
C ASN A 385 16.23 16.62 -8.54
N SER A 386 15.94 15.61 -9.39
CA SER A 386 16.64 15.42 -10.66
C SER A 386 15.77 15.79 -11.89
N SER A 387 16.32 16.56 -12.83
CA SER A 387 15.67 16.83 -14.12
C SER A 387 16.07 15.82 -15.20
N TRP A 388 15.22 15.62 -16.20
CA TRP A 388 15.50 14.71 -17.33
C TRP A 388 16.81 15.10 -18.04
N ASN A 389 17.01 16.40 -18.26
CA ASN A 389 18.25 16.94 -18.86
C ASN A 389 19.52 16.65 -18.02
N ALA A 390 19.38 16.37 -16.71
CA ALA A 390 20.47 16.01 -15.82
C ALA A 390 20.59 14.49 -15.57
N GLN A 391 19.62 13.69 -16.03
CA GLN A 391 19.45 12.28 -15.68
C GLN A 391 20.73 11.45 -15.89
N GLU A 392 21.37 11.56 -17.05
CA GLU A 392 22.61 10.81 -17.34
C GLU A 392 23.79 11.19 -16.43
N GLY A 393 23.86 12.43 -15.97
CA GLY A 393 24.85 12.86 -14.98
C GLY A 393 24.59 12.26 -13.60
N VAL A 394 23.31 12.18 -13.20
CA VAL A 394 22.88 11.56 -11.93
C VAL A 394 23.12 10.05 -11.95
N LEU A 395 22.73 9.36 -13.03
CA LEU A 395 22.99 7.93 -13.24
C LEU A 395 24.49 7.61 -13.17
N THR A 396 25.32 8.42 -13.85
CA THR A 396 26.78 8.26 -13.84
C THR A 396 27.38 8.49 -12.45
N SER A 397 26.94 9.54 -11.73
CA SER A 397 27.42 9.85 -10.39
C SER A 397 27.03 8.80 -9.36
N TRP A 398 25.81 8.28 -9.43
CA TRP A 398 25.32 7.21 -8.55
C TRP A 398 26.07 5.91 -8.79
N TYR A 399 26.18 5.48 -10.06
CA TYR A 399 26.94 4.28 -10.43
C TYR A 399 28.39 4.33 -9.93
N GLY A 400 29.04 5.49 -10.04
CA GLY A 400 30.41 5.70 -9.55
C GLY A 400 30.56 5.74 -8.02
N GLN A 401 29.47 5.71 -7.25
CA GLN A 401 29.44 5.68 -5.79
C GLN A 401 29.06 4.30 -5.21
N LEU A 402 28.56 3.38 -6.04
CA LEU A 402 28.24 2.00 -5.65
C LEU A 402 29.48 1.25 -5.12
N ASP A 403 29.24 0.27 -4.26
CA ASP A 403 30.29 -0.64 -3.81
C ASP A 403 31.00 -1.34 -4.99
N PRO A 404 32.35 -1.48 -4.96
CA PRO A 404 33.09 -2.09 -6.06
C PRO A 404 32.66 -3.53 -6.43
N ALA A 405 32.12 -4.31 -5.49
CA ALA A 405 31.57 -5.64 -5.78
C ALA A 405 30.24 -5.56 -6.55
N VAL A 406 29.41 -4.53 -6.30
CA VAL A 406 28.22 -4.26 -7.13
C VAL A 406 28.65 -3.81 -8.53
N GLN A 407 29.61 -2.88 -8.64
CA GLN A 407 30.15 -2.42 -9.93
C GLN A 407 30.74 -3.57 -10.76
N ALA A 408 31.42 -4.54 -10.14
CA ALA A 408 32.02 -5.69 -10.82
C ALA A 408 30.98 -6.61 -11.51
N MET A 409 29.79 -6.77 -10.93
CA MET A 409 28.71 -7.58 -11.51
C MET A 409 27.99 -6.91 -12.68
N VAL A 410 28.09 -5.57 -12.83
CA VAL A 410 27.24 -4.81 -13.77
C VAL A 410 27.63 -5.09 -15.22
N GLN A 411 26.63 -5.50 -16.00
CA GLN A 411 26.80 -5.91 -17.38
C GLN A 411 26.85 -4.71 -18.34
N PRO A 412 27.60 -4.81 -19.46
CA PRO A 412 27.62 -3.76 -20.46
C PRO A 412 26.26 -3.55 -21.14
N VAL A 413 25.78 -2.31 -21.15
CA VAL A 413 24.60 -1.86 -21.92
C VAL A 413 25.02 -0.93 -23.05
N ALA A 414 24.07 -0.56 -23.93
CA ALA A 414 24.33 0.32 -25.07
C ALA A 414 24.98 1.65 -24.64
N ASN A 415 26.02 2.08 -25.37
CA ASN A 415 26.72 3.35 -25.12
C ASN A 415 25.81 4.57 -25.38
N THR A 416 24.76 4.41 -26.18
CA THR A 416 23.71 5.40 -26.46
C THR A 416 22.45 4.65 -26.86
N PHE A 417 21.29 5.05 -26.33
CA PHE A 417 19.99 4.44 -26.63
C PHE A 417 19.35 5.11 -27.86
N THR A 418 18.60 4.33 -28.66
CA THR A 418 17.79 4.85 -29.79
C THR A 418 16.34 4.90 -29.34
N THR A 419 15.99 5.90 -28.54
CA THR A 419 14.78 5.95 -27.72
C THR A 419 13.47 6.19 -28.47
N GLY A 420 13.55 6.66 -29.73
CA GLY A 420 12.39 7.21 -30.43
C GLY A 420 11.81 8.44 -29.73
N GLU A 421 10.59 8.81 -30.08
CA GLU A 421 9.83 9.90 -29.44
C GLU A 421 8.33 9.68 -29.70
N VAL A 422 7.47 9.84 -28.70
CA VAL A 422 6.01 9.64 -28.83
C VAL A 422 5.22 10.65 -28.00
N ALA A 423 4.13 11.19 -28.55
CA ALA A 423 3.28 12.17 -27.89
C ALA A 423 2.32 11.52 -26.90
N ASP A 424 2.07 12.19 -25.77
CA ASP A 424 1.20 11.69 -24.70
C ASP A 424 -0.19 11.30 -25.23
N ALA A 425 -0.83 12.24 -25.93
CA ALA A 425 -2.16 12.08 -26.53
C ALA A 425 -2.20 11.10 -27.73
N SER A 426 -1.09 10.45 -28.08
CA SER A 426 -1.02 9.41 -29.12
C SER A 426 -0.90 7.99 -28.56
N VAL A 427 -0.69 7.82 -27.25
CA VAL A 427 -0.61 6.50 -26.61
C VAL A 427 -1.98 6.06 -26.10
N THR A 428 -2.41 4.86 -26.47
CA THR A 428 -3.60 4.19 -25.92
C THR A 428 -3.19 3.24 -24.80
N PHE A 429 -4.01 3.14 -23.76
CA PHE A 429 -3.73 2.34 -22.56
C PHE A 429 -4.75 1.23 -22.34
N THR A 430 -4.36 0.21 -21.56
CA THR A 430 -5.23 -0.86 -21.06
C THR A 430 -4.89 -1.23 -19.61
N GLY A 431 -5.75 -2.05 -18.99
CA GLY A 431 -5.56 -2.59 -17.63
C GLY A 431 -5.70 -1.58 -16.49
N GLY A 432 -6.33 -0.44 -16.74
CA GLY A 432 -6.48 0.66 -15.80
C GLY A 432 -6.15 2.01 -16.42
N ASN A 433 -6.38 3.09 -15.67
CA ASN A 433 -6.08 4.44 -16.13
C ASN A 433 -4.55 4.61 -16.29
N ARG A 434 -4.11 4.93 -17.52
CA ARG A 434 -2.69 5.15 -17.90
C ARG A 434 -1.70 4.06 -17.46
N TRP A 435 -2.15 2.80 -17.34
CA TRP A 435 -1.37 1.69 -16.80
C TRP A 435 -0.41 1.05 -17.82
N LEU A 436 -0.93 0.41 -18.89
CA LEU A 436 -0.15 -0.30 -19.91
C LEU A 436 -0.40 0.24 -21.33
N PRO A 437 0.59 0.85 -22.00
CA PRO A 437 0.54 1.20 -23.42
C PRO A 437 0.23 0.02 -24.34
N THR A 438 -0.64 0.22 -25.33
CA THR A 438 -1.08 -0.83 -26.28
C THR A 438 -0.68 -0.61 -27.74
N ASN A 439 -0.16 0.56 -28.09
CA ASN A 439 0.11 0.97 -29.47
C ASN A 439 1.52 1.58 -29.68
N LEU A 440 2.51 1.17 -28.89
CA LEU A 440 3.89 1.59 -29.11
C LEU A 440 4.43 0.96 -30.40
N GLU A 441 5.06 1.78 -31.26
CA GLU A 441 5.63 1.35 -32.54
C GLU A 441 7.06 1.87 -32.75
N GLY A 442 7.72 1.35 -33.79
CA GLY A 442 8.99 1.86 -34.30
C GLY A 442 10.11 1.87 -33.27
N ALA A 443 10.87 2.98 -33.22
CA ALA A 443 12.01 3.12 -32.30
C ALA A 443 11.58 3.11 -30.82
N VAL A 444 10.39 3.59 -30.48
CA VAL A 444 9.92 3.61 -29.08
C VAL A 444 9.65 2.19 -28.59
N ALA A 445 8.99 1.35 -29.40
CA ALA A 445 8.78 -0.06 -29.07
C ALA A 445 10.07 -0.89 -29.08
N ALA A 446 11.06 -0.50 -29.90
CA ALA A 446 12.35 -1.18 -30.02
C ALA A 446 13.38 -0.77 -28.95
N ASP A 447 13.12 0.29 -28.17
CA ASP A 447 14.01 0.76 -27.10
C ASP A 447 13.91 -0.11 -25.83
N LEU A 448 14.25 -1.39 -25.95
CA LEU A 448 14.35 -2.33 -24.82
C LEU A 448 15.81 -2.44 -24.36
N THR A 449 16.04 -2.36 -23.05
CA THR A 449 17.40 -2.51 -22.51
C THR A 449 17.83 -3.97 -22.56
N GLN A 450 19.04 -4.22 -23.04
CA GLN A 450 19.65 -5.55 -23.18
C GLN A 450 21.16 -5.47 -22.87
N VAL A 451 21.79 -6.61 -22.58
CA VAL A 451 23.25 -6.71 -22.51
C VAL A 451 23.83 -6.57 -23.92
N VAL A 452 24.79 -5.66 -24.09
CA VAL A 452 25.43 -5.33 -25.39
C VAL A 452 26.93 -5.61 -25.30
N PRO A 453 27.44 -6.69 -25.94
CA PRO A 453 28.87 -6.93 -26.05
C PRO A 453 29.61 -5.73 -26.71
N GLY A 454 30.59 -5.15 -26.01
CA GLY A 454 31.27 -3.92 -26.44
C GLY A 454 30.54 -2.61 -26.07
N GLY A 455 29.47 -2.70 -25.28
CA GLY A 455 28.87 -1.58 -24.56
C GLY A 455 29.70 -1.13 -23.34
N THR A 456 29.06 -0.39 -22.44
CA THR A 456 29.66 0.11 -21.19
C THR A 456 28.90 -0.45 -19.99
N ALA A 457 29.60 -0.91 -18.95
CA ALA A 457 28.98 -1.23 -17.65
C ALA A 457 28.64 0.10 -16.93
N ARG A 458 27.35 0.36 -16.74
CA ARG A 458 26.81 1.63 -16.22
C ARG A 458 25.36 1.46 -15.75
N ALA A 459 24.89 2.42 -14.95
CA ALA A 459 23.47 2.65 -14.76
C ALA A 459 22.79 3.21 -16.02
N PHE A 460 21.48 2.95 -16.13
CA PHE A 460 20.57 3.48 -17.14
C PHE A 460 19.22 3.83 -16.51
N ALA A 461 18.40 4.62 -17.21
CA ALA A 461 16.98 4.79 -16.88
C ALA A 461 16.14 3.94 -17.84
N LEU A 462 15.04 3.36 -17.36
CA LEU A 462 14.13 2.56 -18.20
C LEU A 462 13.42 3.41 -19.26
N SER A 463 13.06 2.79 -20.38
CA SER A 463 12.20 3.39 -21.41
C SER A 463 10.73 3.12 -21.13
N LEU A 464 9.86 3.77 -21.92
CA LEU A 464 8.43 3.46 -21.96
C LEU A 464 8.18 1.99 -22.35
N ALA A 465 8.98 1.42 -23.25
CA ALA A 465 8.86 0.01 -23.65
C ALA A 465 9.38 -0.97 -22.58
N ASP A 466 10.50 -0.65 -21.89
CA ASP A 466 10.98 -1.44 -20.77
C ASP A 466 9.94 -1.47 -19.64
N VAL A 467 9.39 -0.32 -19.26
CA VAL A 467 8.36 -0.26 -18.21
C VAL A 467 7.08 -0.99 -18.62
N THR A 468 6.63 -0.84 -19.88
CA THR A 468 5.47 -1.59 -20.41
C THR A 468 5.68 -3.10 -20.33
N ARG A 469 6.88 -3.58 -20.67
CA ARG A 469 7.26 -5.00 -20.66
C ARG A 469 7.45 -5.58 -19.25
N LEU A 470 7.83 -4.74 -18.28
CA LEU A 470 8.10 -5.12 -16.89
C LEU A 470 6.89 -4.92 -15.95
N SER A 471 5.72 -4.54 -16.47
CA SER A 471 4.53 -4.23 -15.66
C SER A 471 3.38 -5.21 -15.88
N GLY A 472 2.71 -5.59 -14.79
CA GLY A 472 1.58 -6.52 -14.77
C GLY A 472 1.83 -7.74 -13.87
N PRO A 473 0.80 -8.55 -13.58
CA PRO A 473 0.86 -9.61 -12.56
C PRO A 473 2.05 -10.56 -12.74
N GLY A 474 2.86 -10.67 -11.68
CA GLY A 474 4.06 -11.51 -11.66
C GLY A 474 5.27 -11.02 -12.45
N LEU A 475 5.31 -9.71 -12.75
CA LEU A 475 6.46 -8.99 -13.33
C LEU A 475 7.01 -7.96 -12.32
N GLY A 476 8.13 -7.30 -12.65
CA GLY A 476 8.86 -6.41 -11.74
C GLY A 476 8.03 -5.27 -11.11
N PHE A 477 6.97 -4.82 -11.81
CA PHE A 477 5.97 -3.89 -11.32
C PHE A 477 4.57 -4.52 -11.44
N PRO A 478 4.09 -5.30 -10.45
CA PRO A 478 2.82 -6.03 -10.59
C PRO A 478 1.62 -5.09 -10.83
N ASN A 479 1.58 -3.98 -10.09
CA ASN A 479 0.51 -2.99 -10.10
C ASN A 479 1.07 -1.54 -10.03
N PRO A 480 0.22 -0.49 -10.12
CA PRO A 480 0.66 0.89 -10.20
C PRO A 480 1.47 1.36 -8.99
N ALA A 481 1.01 1.06 -7.76
CA ALA A 481 1.67 1.48 -6.53
C ALA A 481 3.13 0.99 -6.47
N GLN A 482 3.37 -0.27 -6.84
CA GLN A 482 4.73 -0.84 -6.90
C GLN A 482 5.62 -0.23 -8.01
N ARG A 483 5.03 0.43 -9.02
CA ARG A 483 5.75 1.20 -10.04
C ARG A 483 6.16 2.59 -9.55
N GLY A 484 5.36 3.24 -8.70
CA GLY A 484 5.69 4.50 -8.04
C GLY A 484 4.57 5.01 -7.13
N SER A 485 4.92 5.45 -5.93
CA SER A 485 4.06 6.03 -4.87
C SER A 485 4.75 7.28 -4.28
N GLU A 486 4.10 8.03 -3.39
CA GLU A 486 4.74 9.12 -2.62
C GLU A 486 6.08 8.68 -1.97
N ALA A 487 6.09 7.48 -1.38
CA ALA A 487 7.25 6.89 -0.70
C ALA A 487 8.40 6.52 -1.67
N LEU A 488 8.09 6.12 -2.91
CA LEU A 488 9.09 5.79 -3.93
C LEU A 488 9.48 7.00 -4.81
N GLY A 489 8.61 8.01 -4.89
CA GLY A 489 8.74 9.22 -5.71
C GLY A 489 8.50 9.00 -7.21
N TRP A 490 8.02 10.03 -7.91
CA TRP A 490 7.89 10.00 -9.38
C TRP A 490 9.28 9.92 -10.04
N TRP A 491 9.36 9.33 -11.24
CA TRP A 491 10.65 9.15 -11.90
C TRP A 491 10.60 9.18 -13.43
N TRP A 492 11.62 9.82 -14.01
CA TRP A 492 11.83 10.00 -15.45
C TRP A 492 12.16 8.69 -16.17
N LEU A 493 11.54 8.48 -17.32
CA LEU A 493 11.95 7.49 -18.33
C LEU A 493 12.92 8.13 -19.33
N ARG A 494 13.76 7.32 -19.98
CA ARG A 494 14.64 7.82 -21.06
C ARG A 494 13.88 8.18 -22.35
N THR A 495 12.60 7.81 -22.46
CA THR A 495 11.76 8.08 -23.64
C THR A 495 11.26 9.53 -23.66
N PRO A 496 11.58 10.33 -24.69
CA PRO A 496 11.12 11.70 -24.82
C PRO A 496 9.70 11.80 -25.42
N ALA A 497 9.08 12.98 -25.29
CA ALA A 497 7.84 13.35 -25.97
C ALA A 497 8.06 14.60 -26.85
N PRO A 498 7.49 14.67 -28.07
CA PRO A 498 7.88 15.64 -29.11
C PRO A 498 7.38 17.07 -28.86
N GLU A 499 6.36 17.22 -28.02
CA GLU A 499 5.83 18.52 -27.62
C GLU A 499 6.81 19.22 -26.68
N ALA A 500 7.00 20.53 -26.86
CA ALA A 500 7.58 21.50 -25.92
C ALA A 500 8.85 21.10 -25.11
N ALA A 501 9.65 20.14 -25.58
CA ALA A 501 10.70 19.48 -24.80
C ALA A 501 10.18 18.82 -23.51
N LEU A 502 9.09 18.06 -23.62
CA LEU A 502 8.53 17.17 -22.59
C LEU A 502 9.17 15.77 -22.64
N ALA A 503 9.05 14.98 -21.58
CA ALA A 503 9.49 13.59 -21.53
C ALA A 503 8.55 12.71 -20.71
N TRP A 504 8.67 11.39 -20.90
CA TRP A 504 7.90 10.40 -20.17
C TRP A 504 8.42 10.20 -18.75
N PHE A 505 7.50 10.00 -17.81
CA PHE A 505 7.76 9.69 -16.42
C PHE A 505 6.67 8.75 -15.87
N VAL A 506 6.98 8.09 -14.76
CA VAL A 506 6.02 7.41 -13.89
C VAL A 506 5.68 8.36 -12.75
N GLY A 507 4.39 8.62 -12.53
CA GLY A 507 3.89 9.49 -11.44
C GLY A 507 3.83 8.80 -10.07
N ASP A 508 3.74 9.62 -9.02
CA ASP A 508 3.58 9.25 -7.60
C ASP A 508 2.26 9.75 -6.97
N ASN A 509 1.73 10.87 -7.47
CA ASN A 509 0.46 11.53 -7.09
C ASN A 509 -0.60 10.62 -6.43
N HIS A 510 -0.91 10.91 -5.16
CA HIS A 510 -2.04 10.42 -4.33
C HIS A 510 -3.20 9.78 -5.12
N VAL A 511 -3.80 10.54 -6.04
CA VAL A 511 -5.05 10.14 -6.70
C VAL A 511 -4.85 8.96 -7.66
N ASN A 512 -3.63 8.78 -8.18
CA ASN A 512 -3.28 7.82 -9.24
C ASN A 512 -1.75 7.50 -9.23
N PRO A 513 -1.23 6.76 -8.24
CA PRO A 513 0.16 6.31 -8.22
C PRO A 513 0.51 5.46 -9.45
N GLY A 514 1.78 5.47 -9.88
CA GLY A 514 2.31 4.57 -10.92
C GLY A 514 1.91 4.86 -12.37
N GLN A 515 1.09 5.87 -12.64
CA GLN A 515 0.67 6.20 -14.00
C GLN A 515 1.80 6.67 -14.92
N LEU A 516 1.73 6.31 -16.21
CA LEU A 516 2.67 6.78 -17.23
C LEU A 516 2.19 8.08 -17.87
N SER A 517 3.02 9.13 -17.87
CA SER A 517 2.71 10.43 -18.49
C SER A 517 3.90 11.00 -19.26
N GLY A 518 3.65 11.51 -20.46
CA GLY A 518 4.59 12.26 -21.32
C GLY A 518 4.51 13.77 -21.13
N GLY A 519 3.78 14.26 -20.12
CA GLY A 519 3.35 15.66 -20.00
C GLY A 519 4.32 16.64 -19.30
N ASN A 520 5.51 16.22 -18.84
CA ASN A 520 6.35 17.03 -17.96
C ASN A 520 7.66 17.49 -18.64
N TYR A 521 8.08 18.74 -18.40
CA TYR A 521 9.20 19.38 -19.10
C TYR A 521 10.56 18.80 -18.69
N ARG A 522 11.42 18.50 -19.68
CA ARG A 522 12.76 17.91 -19.47
C ARG A 522 13.69 18.73 -18.56
N GLY A 523 13.42 20.03 -18.40
CA GLY A 523 14.15 20.93 -17.51
C GLY A 523 13.63 20.98 -16.06
N ASN A 524 12.44 20.46 -15.78
CA ASN A 524 11.84 20.52 -14.45
C ASN A 524 12.56 19.58 -13.47
N SER A 525 12.63 20.01 -12.21
CA SER A 525 13.11 19.24 -11.07
C SER A 525 12.23 19.58 -9.86
N PHE A 526 11.81 18.56 -9.11
CA PHE A 526 10.90 18.69 -7.97
C PHE A 526 11.39 17.83 -6.80
N PRO A 527 11.10 18.20 -5.53
CA PRO A 527 11.54 17.43 -4.37
C PRO A 527 10.87 16.07 -4.23
N GLN A 528 9.73 15.85 -4.89
CA GLN A 528 9.01 14.57 -4.87
C GLN A 528 9.70 13.46 -5.70
N GLY A 529 10.46 13.80 -6.75
CA GLY A 529 10.90 12.79 -7.72
C GLY A 529 12.07 13.20 -8.62
N GLY A 530 12.46 12.31 -9.54
CA GLY A 530 13.63 12.54 -10.39
C GLY A 530 14.10 11.32 -11.18
N ALA A 531 15.32 10.83 -10.90
CA ALA A 531 15.95 9.75 -11.69
C ALA A 531 15.98 8.44 -10.88
N ARG A 532 15.48 7.33 -11.43
CA ARG A 532 15.50 6.02 -10.75
C ARG A 532 16.48 5.08 -11.49
N PRO A 533 17.69 4.83 -10.96
CA PRO A 533 18.72 4.06 -11.66
C PRO A 533 18.39 2.57 -11.75
N ALA A 534 18.55 2.00 -12.95
CA ALA A 534 18.50 0.58 -13.22
C ALA A 534 19.87 0.02 -13.63
N LEU A 535 20.05 -1.28 -13.38
CA LEU A 535 21.25 -2.07 -13.66
C LEU A 535 20.85 -3.42 -14.29
N ILE A 536 21.73 -3.98 -15.11
CA ILE A 536 21.75 -5.43 -15.38
C ILE A 536 22.99 -5.96 -14.66
N ILE A 537 22.83 -7.02 -13.86
CA ILE A 537 23.92 -7.63 -13.07
C ILE A 537 24.07 -9.12 -13.40
N ASN A 538 25.26 -9.66 -13.18
CA ASN A 538 25.56 -11.10 -13.25
C ASN A 538 26.57 -11.46 -12.15
N GLN A 539 26.21 -12.40 -11.27
CA GLN A 539 27.04 -12.82 -10.13
C GLN A 539 28.20 -13.76 -10.52
N ALA A 540 28.25 -14.25 -11.77
CA ALA A 540 29.23 -15.25 -12.20
C ALA A 540 30.52 -14.67 -12.84
N ASN A 541 30.70 -13.34 -12.79
CA ASN A 541 31.81 -12.60 -13.41
C ASN A 541 32.89 -12.18 -12.39
#